data_AF-A0A803RA43-F1
#
_entry.id   AF-A0A803RA43-F1
#
_cell.length_a   1.000
_cell.length_b   1.000
_cell.length_c   1.000
_cell.angle_alpha   90.00
_cell.angle_beta   90.00
_cell.angle_gamma   90.00
#
_symmetry.space_group_name_H-M   'P 1'
#
loop_
_entity.id
_entity.type
_entity.pdbx_description
1 polymer ?
#
loop_
_entity_poly.entity_id
_entity_poly.type
_entity_poly.pdbx_seq_one_letter_code
_entity_poly.pdbx_strand_id
1 'polypeptide(L)' 'MMWERRKGEASVTLIVAFGLFQTCFSEINRASFPNGFVFGTASSAFQYEGAVKEDGRGPSVWDTFSHKFGNI' A
#
# COMPACT_ATOMS: atom_id res chain seq x y z
N MET A 1 4.93 -18.31 51.45
CA MET A 1 4.22 -19.02 50.36
C MET A 1 3.28 -18.10 49.56
N MET A 2 2.63 -17.10 50.17
CA MET A 2 1.71 -16.17 49.48
C MET A 2 2.39 -15.19 48.50
N TRP A 3 3.70 -14.93 48.66
CA TRP A 3 4.46 -13.98 47.84
C TRP A 3 4.84 -14.53 46.45
N GLU A 4 5.03 -15.85 46.33
CA GLU A 4 5.32 -16.52 45.05
C GLU A 4 4.08 -16.58 44.15
N ARG A 5 2.91 -16.77 44.76
CA ARG A 5 1.60 -16.82 44.09
C ARG A 5 1.27 -15.48 43.39
N ARG A 6 1.51 -14.35 44.07
CA ARG A 6 1.25 -13.00 43.51
C ARG A 6 2.17 -12.62 42.35
N LYS A 7 3.43 -13.09 42.34
CA LYS A 7 4.36 -12.90 41.20
C LYS A 7 3.95 -13.71 39.97
N GLY A 8 3.43 -14.93 40.20
CA GLY A 8 2.85 -15.76 39.15
C GLY A 8 1.58 -15.15 38.55
N GLU A 9 0.66 -14.64 39.38
CA GLU A 9 -0.56 -13.98 38.93
C GLU A 9 -0.30 -12.72 38.10
N ALA A 10 0.66 -11.88 38.51
CA ALA A 10 1.08 -10.70 37.74
C ALA A 10 1.71 -11.07 36.39
N SER A 11 2.50 -12.15 36.34
CA SER A 11 3.12 -12.66 35.10
C SER A 11 2.09 -13.25 34.15
N VAL A 12 1.11 -14.01 34.66
CA VAL A 12 0.00 -14.55 33.86
C VAL A 12 -0.86 -13.43 33.29
N THR A 13 -1.12 -12.39 34.08
CA THR A 13 -1.90 -11.21 33.63
C THR A 13 -1.17 -10.44 32.53
N LEU A 14 0.16 -10.28 32.63
CA LEU A 14 1.01 -9.66 31.60
C LEU A 14 1.02 -10.48 30.30
N ILE A 15 1.13 -11.81 30.37
CA ILE A 15 1.11 -12.70 29.20
C ILE A 15 -0.25 -12.67 28.50
N VAL A 16 -1.35 -12.73 29.26
CA VAL A 16 -2.72 -12.66 28.70
C VAL A 16 -2.98 -11.29 28.07
N ALA A 17 -2.52 -10.20 28.69
CA ALA A 17 -2.63 -8.86 28.11
C ALA A 17 -1.80 -8.70 26.82
N PHE A 18 -0.60 -9.29 26.75
CA PHE A 18 0.24 -9.31 25.54
C PHE A 18 -0.34 -10.18 24.43
N GLY A 19 -0.97 -11.32 24.79
CA GLY A 19 -1.63 -12.24 23.85
C GLY A 19 -2.95 -11.70 23.30
N LEU A 20 -3.71 -10.92 24.08
CA LEU A 20 -4.91 -10.20 23.61
C LEU A 20 -4.56 -8.97 22.75
N PHE A 21 -3.31 -8.49 22.79
CA PHE A 21 -2.79 -7.42 21.93
C PHE A 21 -2.25 -7.93 20.60
N GLN A 22 -2.34 -9.25 20.33
CA GLN A 22 -2.19 -9.77 18.96
C GLN A 22 -3.39 -9.29 18.16
N THR A 23 -3.26 -8.08 17.61
CA THR A 23 -4.06 -7.63 16.49
C THR A 23 -4.11 -8.76 15.47
N CYS A 24 -5.32 -9.16 15.09
CA CYS A 24 -5.56 -9.95 13.89
C CYS A 24 -4.98 -9.16 12.71
N PHE A 25 -3.68 -9.33 12.43
CA PHE A 25 -3.09 -8.88 11.21
C PHE A 25 -3.58 -9.83 10.14
N SER A 26 -4.64 -9.44 9.42
CA SER A 26 -5.05 -10.15 8.23
C SER A 26 -3.98 -9.97 7.17
N GLU A 27 -3.08 -10.95 7.01
CA GLU A 27 -2.10 -10.97 5.92
C GLU A 27 -2.80 -11.26 4.59
N ILE A 28 -3.43 -10.25 3.99
CA ILE A 28 -3.90 -10.35 2.60
C ILE A 28 -2.67 -10.45 1.71
N ASN A 29 -2.53 -11.59 1.04
CA ASN A 29 -1.39 -11.88 0.18
C ASN A 29 -1.86 -12.54 -1.12
N ARG A 30 -0.94 -12.99 -2.00
CA ARG A 30 -1.33 -13.57 -3.31
C ARG A 30 -2.20 -14.82 -3.17
N ALA A 31 -2.05 -15.60 -2.10
CA ALA A 31 -2.88 -16.78 -1.84
C ALA A 31 -4.34 -16.42 -1.51
N SER A 32 -4.63 -15.15 -1.21
CA SER A 32 -6.00 -14.65 -1.02
C SER A 32 -6.77 -14.50 -2.34
N PHE A 33 -6.13 -14.68 -3.51
CA PHE A 33 -6.71 -14.49 -4.84
C PHE A 33 -6.72 -15.83 -5.63
N PRO A 34 -7.63 -16.01 -6.61
CA PRO A 34 -7.65 -17.22 -7.43
C PRO A 34 -6.32 -17.48 -8.15
N ASN A 35 -6.02 -18.75 -8.40
CA ASN A 35 -4.87 -19.11 -9.22
C ASN A 35 -4.96 -18.45 -10.60
N GLY A 36 -3.87 -17.82 -11.03
CA GLY A 36 -3.81 -17.08 -12.29
C GLY A 36 -4.28 -15.62 -12.20
N PHE A 37 -4.61 -15.11 -11.00
CA PHE A 37 -4.89 -13.68 -10.83
C PHE A 37 -3.65 -12.84 -11.17
N VAL A 38 -3.79 -11.94 -12.16
CA VAL A 38 -2.70 -11.08 -12.61
C VAL A 38 -2.72 -9.77 -11.83
N PHE A 39 -1.62 -9.50 -11.12
CA PHE A 39 -1.33 -8.19 -10.58
C PHE A 39 -0.38 -7.47 -11.52
N GLY A 40 -0.66 -6.22 -11.82
CA GLY A 40 0.18 -5.39 -12.67
C GLY A 40 0.14 -3.93 -12.24
N THR A 41 0.85 -3.11 -12.99
CA THR A 41 0.85 -1.65 -12.86
C THR A 41 0.30 -1.04 -14.15
N ALA A 42 -0.16 0.21 -14.09
CA ALA A 42 -0.65 0.94 -15.25
C ALA A 42 -0.02 2.34 -15.29
N SER A 43 0.17 2.86 -16.49
CA SER A 43 0.64 4.22 -16.76
C SER A 43 -0.10 4.79 -17.97
N SER A 44 0.08 6.08 -18.24
CA SER A 44 -0.42 6.73 -19.45
C SER A 44 0.69 7.47 -20.17
N ALA A 45 0.58 7.56 -21.50
CA ALA A 45 1.61 8.13 -22.37
C ALA A 45 1.99 9.56 -21.96
N PHE A 46 1.01 10.47 -21.85
CA PHE A 46 1.29 11.87 -21.51
C PHE A 46 1.86 12.07 -20.10
N GLN A 47 1.49 11.21 -19.15
CA GLN A 47 2.01 11.30 -17.78
C GLN A 47 3.44 10.78 -17.64
N TYR A 48 3.90 9.89 -18.52
CA TYR A 48 5.15 9.15 -18.31
C TYR A 48 6.20 9.32 -19.43
N GLU A 49 5.79 9.36 -20.69
CA GLU A 49 6.73 9.26 -21.82
C GLU A 49 7.61 10.51 -21.98
N GLY A 50 7.04 11.70 -21.82
CA GLY A 50 7.75 12.94 -22.14
C GLY A 50 8.00 13.07 -23.65
N ALA A 51 9.24 13.42 -24.04
CA ALA A 51 9.70 13.49 -25.44
C ALA A 51 8.71 14.17 -26.41
N VAL A 52 8.03 15.23 -25.95
CA VAL A 52 6.80 15.73 -26.60
C VAL A 52 7.00 16.31 -28.01
N LYS A 53 8.26 16.53 -28.43
CA LYS A 53 8.66 17.07 -29.75
C LYS A 53 9.64 16.15 -30.52
N GLU A 54 9.86 14.93 -30.05
CA GLU A 54 10.81 14.01 -30.68
C GLU A 54 10.10 13.09 -31.69
N ASP A 55 10.89 12.49 -32.59
CA ASP A 55 10.48 11.41 -33.51
C ASP A 55 9.19 11.64 -34.31
N GLY A 56 8.86 12.90 -34.61
CA GLY A 56 7.68 13.26 -35.38
C GLY A 56 6.37 13.14 -34.63
N ARG A 57 6.39 13.06 -33.29
CA ARG A 57 5.17 13.09 -32.46
C ARG A 57 4.37 14.37 -32.70
N GLY A 58 3.09 14.23 -33.07
CA GLY A 58 2.14 15.34 -33.17
C GLY A 58 1.61 15.80 -31.81
N PRO A 59 1.19 17.07 -31.67
CA PRO A 59 0.64 17.59 -30.42
C PRO A 59 -0.71 16.93 -30.10
N SER A 60 -0.90 16.60 -28.82
CA SER A 60 -2.18 16.16 -28.26
C SER A 60 -2.95 17.32 -27.63
N VAL A 61 -4.22 17.09 -27.30
CA VAL A 61 -5.04 18.07 -26.54
C VAL A 61 -4.39 18.40 -25.19
N TRP A 62 -3.76 17.43 -24.54
CA TRP A 62 -3.07 17.64 -23.26
C TRP A 62 -1.86 18.55 -23.38
N ASP A 63 -1.14 18.53 -24.50
CA ASP A 63 -0.03 19.46 -24.75
C ASP A 63 -0.56 20.90 -24.82
N THR A 64 -1.69 21.13 -25.48
CA THR A 64 -2.28 22.48 -25.57
C THR A 64 -2.88 22.91 -24.22
N PHE A 65 -3.55 21.99 -23.53
CA PHE A 65 -4.17 22.27 -22.24
C PHE A 65 -3.15 22.68 -21.19
N SER A 66 -2.03 21.95 -21.06
CA SER A 66 -1.01 22.21 -20.03
C SER A 66 -0.21 23.49 -20.25
N HIS A 67 -0.05 23.93 -21.51
CA HIS A 67 0.67 25.17 -21.84
C HIS A 67 -0.21 26.42 -21.74
N LYS A 68 -1.51 26.27 -21.50
CA LYS A 68 -2.41 27.40 -21.27
C LYS A 68 -2.38 27.78 -19.79
N PHE A 69 -2.08 29.04 -19.52
CA PHE A 69 -2.00 29.59 -18.15
C PHE A 69 -3.29 29.31 -17.36
N GLY A 70 -3.12 28.82 -16.12
CA GLY A 70 -4.21 28.56 -15.16
C GLY A 70 -4.87 27.18 -15.29
N ASN A 71 -4.38 26.30 -16.18
CA ASN A 71 -4.95 24.97 -16.38
C ASN A 71 -4.24 23.85 -15.59
N ILE A 72 -3.01 24.10 -15.13
CA ILE A 72 -2.20 23.28 -14.21
C ILE A 72 -1.42 24.26 -13.33
#